data_AF-A0A1C6SEU6-F1
#
_entry.id   AF-A0A1C6SEU6-F1
#
_cell.length_a   1.000
_cell.length_b   1.000
_cell.length_c   1.000
_cell.angle_alpha   90.00
_cell.angle_beta   90.00
_cell.angle_gamma   90.00
#
_symmetry.space_group_name_H-M   'P 1'
#
loop_
_entity.id
_entity.type
_entity.pdbx_description
1 polymer ?
#
loop_
_entity_poly.entity_id
_entity_poly.type
_entity_poly.pdbx_seq_one_letter_code
_entity_poly.pdbx_strand_id
1 'polypeptide(L)'
;MLKGLPEVVGVQVVGVLDFYDGPLDGLALYEGHEYWFAAVPEWITGAQVSEPRVLVLHEITAEQAARVWGEHRQLTAFAQGEGDREAWARAWDSRTTCDDAPAVGWFYLPPTYVE
;
A
#
# COMPACT_ATOMS: atom_id res chain seq x y z
N MET A 1 14.94 -2.40 -4.93
CA MET A 1 16.25 -1.73 -4.72
C MET A 1 16.00 -0.23 -4.70
N LEU A 2 16.05 0.43 -3.54
CA LEU A 2 15.76 1.88 -3.38
C LEU A 2 16.80 2.80 -4.03
N LYS A 3 17.96 2.26 -4.41
CA LYS A 3 19.09 3.02 -4.92
C LYS A 3 18.72 3.70 -6.25
N GLY A 4 18.72 5.03 -6.24
CA GLY A 4 18.41 5.85 -7.42
C GLY A 4 16.97 6.35 -7.48
N LEU A 5 16.09 5.92 -6.57
CA LEU A 5 14.75 6.49 -6.43
C LEU A 5 14.82 7.75 -5.55
N PRO A 6 14.16 8.86 -5.94
CA PRO A 6 14.08 10.05 -5.12
C PRO A 6 13.15 9.82 -3.92
N GLU A 7 13.41 10.54 -2.83
CA GLU A 7 12.40 10.74 -1.78
C GLU A 7 11.30 11.66 -2.33
N VAL A 8 10.04 11.32 -2.10
CA VAL A 8 8.89 12.15 -2.48
C VAL A 8 8.09 12.57 -1.25
N VAL A 9 7.60 13.81 -1.27
CA VAL A 9 6.94 14.46 -0.13
C VAL A 9 5.53 14.87 -0.53
N GLY A 10 4.58 14.81 0.42
CA GLY A 10 3.18 15.16 0.16
C GLY A 10 2.33 13.99 -0.34
N VAL A 11 2.83 12.76 -0.18
CA VAL A 11 2.08 11.53 -0.44
C VAL A 11 0.99 11.37 0.62
N GLN A 12 -0.24 11.09 0.19
CA GLN A 12 -1.37 10.80 1.08
C GLN A 12 -1.81 9.37 0.85
N VAL A 13 -1.70 8.50 1.85
CA VAL A 13 -2.28 7.16 1.78
C VAL A 13 -3.81 7.30 1.85
N VAL A 14 -4.52 6.75 0.87
CA VAL A 14 -5.97 6.90 0.71
C VAL A 14 -6.74 5.58 0.74
N GLY A 15 -6.05 4.45 0.61
CA GLY A 15 -6.65 3.13 0.76
C GLY A 15 -5.57 2.10 1.09
N VAL A 16 -5.87 1.20 2.01
CA VAL A 16 -4.92 0.16 2.46
C VAL A 16 -5.58 -1.19 2.24
N LEU A 17 -4.82 -2.17 1.77
CA LEU A 17 -5.31 -3.53 1.59
C LEU A 17 -4.90 -4.46 2.74
N ASP A 18 -4.35 -3.94 3.83
CA ASP A 18 -3.89 -4.62 5.04
C ASP A 18 -4.36 -3.93 6.33
N PHE A 19 -4.71 -4.75 7.32
CA PHE A 19 -5.23 -4.36 8.64
C PHE A 19 -4.37 -4.85 9.82
N TYR A 20 -3.42 -5.77 9.61
CA TYR A 20 -2.76 -6.45 10.73
C TYR A 20 -1.35 -5.93 11.01
N ASP A 21 -0.51 -5.77 9.99
CA ASP A 21 0.91 -5.42 10.14
C ASP A 21 1.22 -3.92 9.88
N GLY A 22 0.14 -3.12 9.82
CA GLY A 22 0.14 -1.75 9.32
C GLY A 22 0.03 -1.70 7.80
N PRO A 23 0.05 -0.49 7.18
CA PRO A 23 -0.10 -0.36 5.74
C PRO A 23 1.11 -0.94 5.02
N LEU A 24 0.97 -2.19 4.56
CA LEU A 24 1.94 -2.85 3.70
C LEU A 24 1.80 -2.38 2.25
N ASP A 25 0.57 -2.24 1.78
CA ASP A 25 0.31 -1.84 0.41
C ASP A 25 -1.09 -1.25 0.22
N GLY A 26 -1.27 -0.57 -0.90
CA GLY A 26 -2.55 0.04 -1.26
C GLY A 26 -2.41 1.26 -2.16
N LEU A 27 -3.36 2.18 -2.04
CA LEU A 27 -3.43 3.40 -2.84
C LEU A 27 -2.93 4.62 -2.08
N ALA A 28 -2.21 5.46 -2.81
CA ALA A 28 -1.80 6.78 -2.37
C ALA A 28 -2.10 7.84 -3.44
N LEU A 29 -2.36 9.06 -2.99
CA LEU A 29 -2.38 10.25 -3.82
C LEU A 29 -1.04 10.98 -3.74
N TYR A 30 -0.49 11.30 -4.91
CA TYR A 30 0.70 12.14 -5.04
C TYR A 30 0.51 13.07 -6.25
N GLU A 31 0.72 14.38 -6.07
CA GLU A 31 0.52 15.39 -7.12
C GLU A 31 -0.83 15.28 -7.87
N GLY A 32 -1.90 14.91 -7.15
CA GLY A 32 -3.26 14.77 -7.69
C GLY A 32 -3.52 13.50 -8.50
N HIS A 33 -2.58 12.54 -8.51
CA HIS A 33 -2.72 11.25 -9.20
C HIS A 33 -2.67 10.09 -8.21
N GLU A 34 -3.34 8.99 -8.56
CA GLU A 34 -3.36 7.75 -7.78
C GLU A 34 -2.18 6.87 -8.15
N TYR A 35 -1.51 6.36 -7.12
CA TYR A 35 -0.35 5.49 -7.21
C TYR A 35 -0.57 4.26 -6.32
N TRP A 36 0.14 3.19 -6.65
CA TRP A 36 0.30 2.06 -5.74
C TRP A 36 1.45 2.35 -4.79
N PHE A 37 1.27 2.12 -3.50
CA PHE A 37 2.39 2.06 -2.56
C PHE A 37 2.62 0.64 -2.08
N ALA A 38 3.89 0.30 -1.83
CA ALA A 38 4.28 -0.98 -1.25
C ALA A 38 5.42 -0.80 -0.23
N ALA A 39 5.35 -1.53 0.87
CA ALA A 39 6.37 -1.53 1.90
C ALA A 39 7.63 -2.22 1.42
N VAL A 40 8.77 -1.57 1.68
CA VAL A 40 10.07 -2.19 1.38
C VAL A 40 10.33 -3.29 2.41
N PRO A 41 10.64 -4.53 1.98
CA PRO A 41 11.00 -5.60 2.90
C PRO A 41 12.16 -5.21 3.82
N GLU A 42 12.09 -5.59 5.09
CA GLU A 42 13.06 -5.22 6.13
C GLU A 42 14.50 -5.63 5.79
N TRP A 43 14.67 -6.78 5.14
CA TRP A 43 15.98 -7.28 4.71
C TRP A 43 16.61 -6.43 3.59
N ILE A 44 15.82 -5.58 2.91
CA ILE A 44 16.32 -4.62 1.90
C ILE A 44 16.72 -3.30 2.56
N THR A 45 16.02 -2.86 3.61
CA THR A 45 16.34 -1.63 4.34
C THR A 45 17.40 -1.84 5.41
N GLY A 46 17.62 -3.09 5.84
CA GLY A 46 18.51 -3.44 6.94
C GLY A 46 17.96 -3.00 8.31
N ALA A 47 16.69 -2.58 8.37
CA ALA A 47 16.08 -2.02 9.56
C ALA A 47 15.24 -3.07 10.29
N GLN A 48 15.50 -3.29 11.59
CA GLN A 48 14.63 -4.06 12.46
C GLN A 48 13.38 -3.23 12.73
N VAL A 49 12.22 -3.63 12.19
CA VAL A 49 10.89 -3.06 12.49
C VAL A 49 10.94 -1.56 12.78
N SER A 50 11.60 -0.77 11.93
CA SER A 50 11.88 0.63 12.26
C SER A 50 10.76 1.50 11.72
N GLU A 51 9.96 2.01 12.63
CA GLU A 51 9.23 3.24 12.33
C GLU A 51 10.25 4.39 12.14
N PRO A 52 10.09 5.23 11.10
CA PRO A 52 9.04 5.16 10.08
C PRO A 52 9.32 4.13 8.96
N ARG A 53 8.29 3.34 8.61
CA ARG A 53 8.35 2.35 7.53
C ARG A 53 8.62 3.04 6.19
N VAL A 54 9.55 2.50 5.40
CA VAL A 54 9.83 2.99 4.05
C VAL A 54 8.88 2.33 3.05
N LEU A 55 8.21 3.14 2.26
CA LEU A 55 7.26 2.74 1.22
C LEU A 55 7.78 3.21 -0.15
N VAL A 56 7.52 2.44 -1.21
CA VAL A 56 7.81 2.82 -2.61
C VAL A 56 6.50 3.13 -3.31
N LEU A 57 6.50 4.20 -4.11
CA LEU A 57 5.39 4.55 -5.00
C LEU A 57 5.63 4.01 -6.40
N HIS A 58 4.60 3.40 -6.97
CA HIS A 58 4.59 2.83 -8.31
C HIS A 58 3.49 3.45 -9.16
N GLU A 59 3.81 3.75 -10.41
CA GLU A 59 2.82 4.23 -11.39
C GLU A 59 1.80 3.14 -11.68
N ILE A 60 0.53 3.48 -11.59
CA ILE A 60 -0.57 2.58 -11.97
C ILE A 60 -1.48 3.26 -12.97
N THR A 61 -2.14 2.45 -13.78
CA THR A 61 -3.21 2.91 -14.68
C THR A 61 -4.49 3.18 -13.89
N ALA A 62 -5.39 3.99 -14.46
CA ALA A 62 -6.72 4.22 -13.89
C ALA A 62 -7.54 2.91 -13.72
N GLU A 63 -7.32 1.92 -14.60
CA GLU A 63 -7.95 0.61 -14.49
C GLU A 63 -7.44 -0.18 -13.27
N GLN A 64 -6.11 -0.16 -13.04
CA GLN A 64 -5.51 -0.76 -11.86
C GLN A 64 -5.99 -0.06 -10.59
N ALA A 65 -6.03 1.27 -10.57
CA ALA A 65 -6.53 2.04 -9.44
C ALA A 65 -8.00 1.71 -9.13
N ALA A 66 -8.86 1.66 -10.15
CA ALA A 66 -10.27 1.30 -9.98
C ALA A 66 -10.45 -0.12 -9.42
N ARG A 67 -9.60 -1.07 -9.82
CA ARG A 67 -9.58 -2.43 -9.29
C ARG A 67 -9.19 -2.46 -7.82
N VAL A 68 -8.09 -1.80 -7.46
CA VAL A 68 -7.61 -1.73 -6.06
C VAL A 68 -8.65 -1.05 -5.17
N TRP A 69 -9.32 -0.01 -5.65
CA TRP A 69 -10.45 0.59 -4.93
C TRP A 69 -11.61 -0.38 -4.69
N GLY A 70 -11.88 -1.27 -5.65
CA GLY A 70 -12.86 -2.36 -5.50
C GLY A 70 -12.48 -3.33 -4.40
N GLU A 71 -11.22 -3.76 -4.39
CA GLU A 71 -10.64 -4.67 -3.40
C GLU A 71 -10.62 -4.02 -2.01
N HIS A 72 -10.20 -2.76 -1.90
CA HIS A 72 -10.23 -2.00 -0.66
C HIS A 72 -11.64 -1.95 -0.05
N ARG A 73 -12.67 -1.61 -0.84
CA ARG A 73 -14.06 -1.61 -0.35
C ARG A 73 -14.52 -2.98 0.14
N GLN A 74 -14.15 -4.05 -0.56
CA GLN A 74 -14.48 -5.42 -0.12
C GLN A 74 -13.80 -5.76 1.21
N LEU A 75 -12.51 -5.44 1.33
CA LEU A 75 -11.73 -5.68 2.54
C LEU A 75 -12.23 -4.87 3.73
N THR A 76 -12.56 -3.58 3.54
CA THR A 76 -13.18 -2.75 4.58
C THR A 76 -14.53 -3.30 5.04
N ALA A 77 -15.38 -3.77 4.12
CA ALA A 77 -16.64 -4.39 4.47
C ALA A 77 -16.45 -5.67 5.31
N PHE A 78 -15.44 -6.49 4.98
CA PHE A 78 -15.10 -7.66 5.79
C PHE A 78 -14.61 -7.28 7.20
N ALA A 79 -13.75 -6.27 7.31
CA ALA A 79 -13.23 -5.78 8.60
C ALA A 79 -14.35 -5.25 9.53
N GLN A 80 -15.43 -4.72 8.98
CA GLN A 80 -16.56 -4.16 9.73
C GLN A 80 -17.56 -5.19 10.28
N GLY A 81 -17.31 -6.49 10.12
CA GLY A 81 -18.07 -7.55 10.79
C GLY A 81 -18.98 -8.40 9.89
N GLU A 82 -18.81 -8.33 8.58
CA GLU A 82 -19.57 -9.14 7.60
C GLU A 82 -18.75 -10.29 7.00
N GLY A 83 -17.50 -10.51 7.44
CA GLY A 83 -16.56 -11.43 6.80
C GLY A 83 -16.40 -12.80 7.46
N ASP A 84 -16.52 -13.85 6.64
CA ASP A 84 -15.94 -15.16 6.90
C ASP A 84 -14.40 -15.07 6.80
N ARG A 85 -13.67 -15.61 7.80
CA ARG A 85 -12.20 -15.63 7.81
C ARG A 85 -11.61 -16.30 6.57
N GLU A 86 -12.28 -17.32 6.03
CA GLU A 86 -11.83 -17.94 4.78
C GLU A 86 -12.06 -17.04 3.57
N ALA A 87 -13.15 -16.27 3.55
CA ALA A 87 -13.40 -15.29 2.50
C ALA A 87 -12.36 -14.16 2.54
N TRP A 88 -11.97 -13.73 3.74
CA TRP A 88 -10.88 -12.78 3.93
C TRP A 88 -9.55 -13.35 3.40
N ALA A 89 -9.19 -14.58 3.79
CA ALA A 89 -7.94 -15.20 3.33
C ALA A 89 -7.89 -15.33 1.80
N ARG A 90 -9.00 -15.74 1.16
CA ARG A 90 -9.10 -15.79 -0.31
C ARG A 90 -8.97 -14.41 -0.96
N ALA A 91 -9.61 -13.39 -0.39
CA ALA A 91 -9.51 -12.02 -0.91
C ALA A 91 -8.08 -11.48 -0.76
N TRP A 92 -7.44 -11.72 0.38
CA TRP A 92 -6.05 -11.38 0.64
C TRP A 92 -5.09 -12.05 -0.34
N ASP A 93 -5.22 -13.37 -0.55
CA ASP A 93 -4.36 -14.15 -1.45
C ASP A 93 -4.56 -13.80 -2.94
N SER A 94 -5.73 -13.28 -3.31
CA SER A 94 -6.05 -12.90 -4.69
C SER A 94 -5.97 -11.40 -4.97
N ARG A 95 -5.51 -10.61 -3.98
CA ARG A 95 -5.41 -9.16 -4.13
C ARG A 95 -4.48 -8.78 -5.26
N THR A 96 -4.76 -7.63 -5.87
CA THR A 96 -3.86 -7.06 -6.84
C THR A 96 -2.59 -6.58 -6.14
N THR A 97 -1.44 -6.94 -6.69
CA THR A 97 -0.17 -6.28 -6.39
C THR A 97 0.32 -5.57 -7.64
N CYS A 98 0.86 -4.36 -7.47
CA CYS A 98 1.43 -3.57 -8.56
C CYS A 98 2.93 -3.32 -8.34
N ASP A 99 3.60 -4.22 -7.61
CA ASP A 99 5.00 -4.07 -7.19
C ASP A 99 5.99 -4.09 -8.38
N ASP A 100 5.58 -4.70 -9.50
CA ASP A 100 6.36 -4.73 -10.74
C ASP A 100 6.18 -3.47 -11.60
N ALA A 101 5.24 -2.58 -11.24
CA ALA A 101 5.02 -1.35 -11.99
C ALA A 101 6.17 -0.34 -11.76
N PRO A 102 6.41 0.60 -12.69
CA PRO A 102 7.53 1.53 -12.58
C PRO A 102 7.51 2.32 -11.27
N ALA A 103 8.61 2.28 -10.53
CA ALA A 103 8.75 3.03 -9.28
C ALA A 103 9.09 4.50 -9.57
N VAL A 104 8.39 5.43 -8.91
CA VAL A 104 8.59 6.88 -9.07
C VAL A 104 9.40 7.50 -7.94
N GLY A 105 9.36 6.89 -6.76
CA GLY A 105 10.02 7.42 -5.58
C GLY A 105 9.71 6.60 -4.34
N TRP A 106 10.28 7.01 -3.22
CA TRP A 106 10.00 6.42 -1.92
C TRP A 106 9.58 7.49 -0.92
N PHE A 107 8.83 7.09 0.11
CA PHE A 107 8.39 7.97 1.18
C PHE A 107 8.32 7.22 2.50
N TYR A 108 8.37 7.96 3.60
CA TYR A 108 8.12 7.42 4.92
C TYR A 108 6.62 7.37 5.20
N LEU A 109 6.13 6.27 5.76
CA LEU A 109 4.77 6.21 6.27
C LEU A 109 4.58 7.33 7.31
N PRO A 110 3.57 8.22 7.15
CA PRO A 110 3.34 9.28 8.12
C PRO A 110 2.97 8.69 9.50
N PRO A 111 3.47 9.27 10.61
CA PRO A 111 3.17 8.80 11.96
C PRO A 111 1.69 8.96 12.36
N THR A 112 0.89 9.68 11.55
CA THR A 112 -0.55 9.89 11.78
C THR A 112 -1.43 8.78 11.22
N TYR A 113 -0.86 7.68 10.72
CA TYR A 113 -1.63 6.50 10.32
C TYR A 113 -2.02 5.67 11.55
N VAL A 114 -2.83 6.27 12.41
CA VAL A 114 -3.51 5.61 13.54
C VAL A 114 -4.99 5.90 13.36
N GLU A 115 -5.74 4.92 12.86
CA GLU A 115 -7.20 4.92 12.97
C GLU A 115 -7.62 4.55 14.41
#